data_AF-A0A914Q2R0-F1
#
_entry.id   AF-A0A914Q2R0-F1
#
_cell.length_a   1.000
_cell.length_b   1.000
_cell.length_c   1.000
_cell.angle_alpha   90.00
_cell.angle_beta   90.00
_cell.angle_gamma   90.00
#
_symmetry.space_group_name_H-M   'P 1'
#
loop_
_entity.id
_entity.type
_entity.pdbx_description
1 polymer ?
#
loop_
_entity_poly.entity_id
_entity_poly.type
_entity_poly.pdbx_seq_one_letter_code
_entity_poly.pdbx_strand_id
1 'polypeptide(L)'
;MIFLLNSIFLAPQEAVGYDGISTETKKTSDSEQRDIAVETENKDLVNNDVSLRKIVDSSTKRKWKPWMMDCENETDERGEFLCTEWARGGLCEEHRATMFLFCRKTCLCVGPPQDDDDSTESDDETRRRRRRRRSAAALKSFKSHYKNYYA
;
A
#
# COMPACT_ATOMS: atom_id res chain seq x y z
N MET A 1 -5.27 -13.99 55.23
CA MET A 1 -6.20 -12.88 54.91
C MET A 1 -5.52 -12.04 53.84
N ILE A 2 -5.51 -12.45 52.57
CA ILE A 2 -6.53 -12.21 51.52
C ILE A 2 -7.01 -10.75 51.48
N PHE A 3 -6.34 -9.95 50.65
CA PHE A 3 -6.85 -8.76 49.96
C PHE A 3 -6.33 -8.93 48.51
N LEU A 4 -7.17 -9.23 47.50
CA LEU A 4 -8.01 -8.29 46.73
C LEU A 4 -7.14 -7.12 46.21
N LEU A 5 -6.93 -6.85 44.92
CA LEU A 5 -7.80 -6.95 43.74
C LEU A 5 -6.95 -7.07 42.46
N ASN A 6 -7.43 -7.89 41.52
CA ASN A 6 -7.01 -7.90 40.12
C ASN A 6 -7.46 -6.60 39.44
N SER A 7 -6.51 -5.77 38.99
CA SER A 7 -6.79 -4.70 38.05
C SER A 7 -6.81 -5.25 36.62
N ILE A 8 -7.98 -5.73 36.19
CA ILE A 8 -8.28 -5.93 34.77
C ILE A 8 -8.94 -4.64 34.30
N PHE A 9 -8.15 -3.75 33.70
CA PHE A 9 -8.65 -2.59 32.98
C PHE A 9 -9.08 -3.07 31.57
N LEU A 10 -10.35 -3.47 31.44
CA LEU A 10 -10.99 -3.63 30.13
C LEU A 10 -11.44 -2.23 29.67
N ALA A 11 -10.71 -1.64 28.72
CA ALA A 11 -11.17 -0.44 28.04
C ALA A 11 -12.29 -0.81 27.04
N PRO A 12 -13.32 0.04 26.89
CA PRO A 12 -14.40 -0.16 25.92
C PRO A 12 -13.89 0.07 24.50
N GLN A 13 -14.25 -0.82 23.56
CA GLN A 13 -14.13 -0.53 22.14
C GLN A 13 -15.31 0.36 21.72
N GLU A 14 -14.99 1.58 21.32
CA GLU A 14 -15.94 2.45 20.62
C GLU A 14 -16.17 1.90 19.22
N ALA A 15 -17.38 1.37 19.01
CA ALA A 15 -17.88 1.04 17.70
C ALA A 15 -18.20 2.35 16.96
N VAL A 16 -17.32 2.75 16.05
CA VAL A 16 -17.62 3.81 15.08
C VAL A 16 -18.66 3.28 14.08
N GLY A 17 -19.89 3.77 14.23
CA GLY A 17 -20.95 3.61 13.24
C GLY A 17 -20.54 4.27 11.93
N TYR A 18 -20.63 3.53 10.83
CA TYR A 18 -20.56 4.11 9.50
C TYR A 18 -21.96 4.58 9.14
N ASP A 19 -22.13 5.88 8.97
CA ASP A 19 -23.35 6.44 8.39
C ASP A 19 -23.26 6.29 6.87
N GLY A 20 -24.20 5.54 6.31
CA GLY A 20 -24.37 5.38 4.87
C GLY A 20 -24.73 6.71 4.22
N ILE A 21 -23.85 7.23 3.38
CA ILE A 21 -24.14 8.38 2.52
C ILE A 21 -24.81 7.87 1.25
N SER A 22 -26.04 8.34 1.05
CA SER A 22 -26.86 8.15 -0.14
C SER A 22 -26.16 8.74 -1.37
N THR A 23 -25.99 7.92 -2.40
CA THR A 23 -25.58 8.35 -3.73
C THR A 23 -26.72 9.13 -4.37
N GLU A 24 -26.71 10.46 -4.23
CA GLU A 24 -27.45 11.33 -5.14
C GLU A 24 -26.60 11.63 -6.38
N THR A 25 -27.09 11.09 -7.47
CA THR A 25 -26.64 11.25 -8.84
C THR A 25 -26.52 12.73 -9.25
N LYS A 26 -25.31 13.19 -9.61
CA LYS A 26 -25.13 14.42 -10.38
C LYS A 26 -24.51 14.12 -11.74
N LYS A 27 -25.38 14.25 -12.73
CA LYS A 27 -25.23 14.25 -14.19
C LYS A 27 -23.82 14.62 -14.68
N THR A 28 -23.20 13.64 -15.35
CA THR A 28 -22.28 13.82 -16.47
C THR A 28 -23.06 14.35 -17.67
N SER A 29 -22.63 15.50 -18.20
CA SER A 29 -22.92 15.92 -19.58
C SER A 29 -21.62 15.92 -20.36
N ASP A 30 -21.73 15.49 -21.61
CA ASP A 30 -20.74 15.52 -22.68
C ASP A 30 -19.73 14.37 -22.78
N SER A 31 -20.14 13.34 -23.52
CA SER A 31 -19.34 12.81 -24.63
C SER A 31 -20.19 11.95 -25.56
N GLU A 32 -20.56 12.57 -26.69
CA GLU A 32 -20.69 12.01 -28.04
C GLU A 32 -20.84 10.48 -28.16
N GLN A 33 -22.10 10.00 -28.15
CA GLN A 33 -22.47 8.67 -28.65
C GLN A 33 -23.07 8.82 -30.05
N ARG A 34 -22.23 8.63 -31.06
CA ARG A 34 -22.64 7.98 -32.31
C ARG A 34 -22.73 6.50 -32.02
N ASP A 35 -23.89 5.89 -32.22
CA ASP A 35 -24.02 4.81 -33.21
C ASP A 35 -25.42 4.15 -33.27
N ILE A 36 -25.93 4.17 -34.51
CA ILE A 36 -26.55 3.07 -35.24
C ILE A 36 -27.95 2.62 -34.78
N ALA A 37 -28.94 3.15 -35.50
CA ALA A 37 -30.22 2.50 -35.71
C ALA A 37 -30.00 1.13 -36.35
N VAL A 38 -30.46 0.06 -35.69
CA VAL A 38 -30.65 -1.24 -36.33
C VAL A 38 -32.15 -1.46 -36.40
N GLU A 39 -32.68 -1.22 -37.60
CA GLU A 39 -33.99 -1.70 -38.01
C GLU A 39 -33.96 -3.23 -37.99
N THR A 40 -34.74 -3.81 -37.09
CA THR A 40 -35.14 -5.20 -37.16
C THR A 40 -36.10 -5.36 -38.31
N GLU A 41 -35.66 -6.03 -39.38
CA GLU A 41 -36.46 -6.96 -40.18
C GLU A 41 -35.55 -7.61 -41.22
N ASN A 42 -35.32 -8.92 -41.08
CA ASN A 42 -35.45 -9.92 -42.14
C ASN A 42 -35.00 -11.28 -41.61
N LYS A 43 -36.00 -12.11 -41.29
CA LYS A 43 -35.90 -13.56 -41.43
C LYS A 43 -35.64 -13.84 -42.90
N ASP A 44 -34.53 -14.50 -43.20
CA ASP A 44 -34.48 -15.68 -44.06
C ASP A 44 -33.05 -15.88 -44.62
N LEU A 45 -32.70 -17.15 -44.80
CA LEU A 45 -31.55 -17.68 -45.54
C LEU A 45 -30.26 -17.93 -44.74
N VAL A 46 -30.34 -19.06 -44.03
CA VAL A 46 -29.31 -20.09 -43.85
C VAL A 46 -28.39 -20.26 -45.09
N ASN A 47 -27.09 -20.47 -44.82
CA ASN A 47 -25.98 -20.88 -45.69
C ASN A 47 -25.01 -19.79 -46.16
N ASN A 48 -23.95 -19.54 -45.38
CA ASN A 48 -22.56 -19.35 -45.83
C ASN A 48 -21.58 -19.16 -44.62
N ASP A 49 -21.44 -20.19 -43.79
CA ASP A 49 -20.65 -20.21 -42.54
C ASP A 49 -19.12 -20.36 -42.73
N VAL A 50 -18.60 -20.34 -43.97
CA VAL A 50 -17.17 -20.63 -44.20
C VAL A 50 -16.36 -19.40 -44.65
N SER A 51 -17.01 -18.30 -45.05
CA SER A 51 -16.31 -17.10 -45.55
C SER A 51 -16.34 -15.90 -44.59
N LEU A 52 -16.79 -16.06 -43.34
CA LEU A 52 -16.79 -15.01 -42.32
C LEU A 52 -15.69 -15.15 -41.27
N ARG A 53 -14.88 -16.22 -41.31
CA ARG A 53 -13.75 -16.39 -40.37
C ARG A 53 -12.47 -15.70 -40.84
N LYS A 54 -12.39 -15.27 -42.10
CA LYS A 54 -11.20 -14.62 -42.67
C LYS A 54 -11.20 -13.09 -42.60
N ILE A 55 -12.30 -12.45 -42.20
CA ILE A 55 -12.41 -10.97 -42.15
C ILE A 55 -12.13 -10.45 -40.73
N VAL A 56 -12.20 -11.29 -39.70
CA VAL A 56 -11.93 -10.89 -38.31
C VAL A 56 -10.45 -11.06 -37.91
N ASP A 57 -9.60 -11.52 -38.83
CA ASP A 57 -8.13 -11.59 -38.64
C ASP A 57 -7.39 -10.38 -39.22
N SER A 58 -8.09 -9.33 -39.65
CA SER A 58 -7.47 -8.00 -39.77
C SER A 58 -7.32 -7.38 -38.38
N SER A 59 -6.52 -8.05 -37.55
CA SER A 59 -5.95 -7.55 -36.32
C SER A 59 -5.16 -6.29 -36.65
N THR A 60 -5.84 -5.15 -36.63
CA THR A 60 -5.20 -3.87 -36.35
C THR A 60 -4.54 -4.06 -35.00
N LYS A 61 -3.25 -4.42 -35.02
CA LYS A 61 -2.45 -4.68 -33.81
C LYS A 61 -2.69 -3.51 -32.87
N ARG A 62 -3.47 -3.72 -31.81
CA ARG A 62 -3.81 -2.66 -30.86
C ARG A 62 -2.49 -2.19 -30.29
N LYS A 63 -2.11 -0.96 -30.64
CA LYS A 63 -0.90 -0.34 -30.12
C LYS A 63 -1.20 0.01 -28.67
N TRP A 64 -0.77 -0.86 -27.76
CA TRP A 64 -0.82 -0.58 -26.34
C TRP A 64 -0.02 0.70 -26.08
N LYS A 65 -0.66 1.66 -25.42
CA LYS A 65 0.02 2.84 -24.90
C LYS A 65 0.20 2.63 -23.40
N PRO A 66 1.39 2.94 -22.85
CA PRO A 66 1.57 2.99 -21.41
C PRO A 66 0.56 3.96 -20.80
N TRP A 67 0.00 3.58 -19.66
CA TRP A 67 -0.79 4.49 -18.86
C TRP A 67 0.14 5.54 -18.25
N MET A 68 -0.18 6.81 -18.44
CA MET A 68 0.52 7.95 -17.85
C MET A 68 -0.46 8.73 -16.98
N MET A 69 0.01 9.19 -15.84
CA MET A 69 -0.77 9.86 -14.81
C MET A 69 -0.29 11.30 -14.66
N ASP A 70 -1.23 12.25 -14.66
CA ASP A 70 -0.94 13.67 -14.54
C ASP A 70 -0.93 14.09 -13.07
N CYS A 71 0.26 14.10 -12.47
CA CYS A 71 0.46 14.39 -11.04
C CYS A 71 -0.02 15.78 -10.60
N GLU A 72 -0.12 16.74 -11.51
CA GLU A 72 -0.56 18.11 -11.21
C GLU A 72 -2.07 18.19 -10.94
N ASN A 73 -2.86 17.40 -11.65
CA ASN A 73 -4.32 17.44 -11.58
C ASN A 73 -4.91 16.32 -10.71
N GLU A 74 -4.15 15.25 -10.44
CA GLU A 74 -4.63 14.18 -9.58
C GLU A 74 -4.73 14.63 -8.11
N THR A 75 -5.76 14.14 -7.43
CA THR A 75 -5.96 14.25 -5.99
C THR A 75 -6.21 12.87 -5.40
N ASP A 76 -5.78 12.66 -4.15
CA ASP A 76 -6.04 11.41 -3.46
C ASP A 76 -7.48 11.35 -2.95
N GLU A 77 -8.21 10.28 -3.31
CA GLU A 77 -9.62 10.09 -2.95
C GLU A 77 -9.84 9.97 -1.44
N ARG A 78 -8.87 9.41 -0.71
CA ARG A 78 -8.91 9.29 0.76
C ARG A 78 -8.39 10.54 1.49
N GLY A 79 -7.89 11.52 0.75
CA GLY A 79 -7.27 12.73 1.29
C GLY A 79 -5.77 12.56 1.56
N GLU A 80 -5.03 13.64 1.34
CA GLU A 80 -3.56 13.70 1.38
C GLU A 80 -2.98 13.26 2.73
N PHE A 81 -3.59 13.67 3.84
CA PHE A 81 -3.09 13.33 5.19
C PHE A 81 -3.10 11.81 5.45
N LEU A 82 -4.21 11.13 5.14
CA LEU A 82 -4.34 9.68 5.32
C LEU A 82 -3.40 8.92 4.38
N CYS A 83 -3.32 9.36 3.12
CA CYS A 83 -2.44 8.74 2.13
C CYS A 83 -0.96 8.90 2.49
N THR A 84 -0.57 10.03 3.10
CA THR A 84 0.79 10.24 3.59
C THR A 84 1.13 9.29 4.73
N GLU A 85 0.23 9.12 5.70
CA GLU A 85 0.42 8.19 6.81
C GLU A 85 0.47 6.72 6.35
N TRP A 86 -0.37 6.36 5.38
CA TRP A 86 -0.33 5.02 4.78
C TRP A 86 0.95 4.80 3.97
N ALA A 87 1.43 5.82 3.26
CA ALA A 87 2.70 5.76 2.54
C ALA A 87 3.87 5.57 3.52
N ARG A 88 3.90 6.31 4.64
CA ARG A 88 4.86 6.10 5.75
C ARG A 88 4.82 4.68 6.29
N GLY A 89 3.62 4.12 6.43
CA GLY A 89 3.42 2.73 6.86
C GLY A 89 3.83 1.67 5.83
N GLY A 90 4.32 2.06 4.65
CA GLY A 90 4.74 1.13 3.59
C GLY A 90 3.59 0.54 2.77
N LEU A 91 2.35 1.02 2.94
CA LEU A 91 1.17 0.45 2.26
C LEU A 91 1.23 0.66 0.74
N CYS A 92 1.93 1.70 0.25
CA CYS A 92 2.16 1.89 -1.18
C CYS A 92 2.85 0.68 -1.82
N GLU A 93 3.71 -0.04 -1.10
CA GLU A 93 4.43 -1.20 -1.62
C GLU A 93 3.71 -2.52 -1.38
N GLU A 94 3.12 -2.69 -0.19
CA GLU A 94 2.42 -3.91 0.23
C GLU A 94 1.05 -4.06 -0.43
N HIS A 95 0.32 -2.95 -0.55
CA HIS A 95 -1.05 -2.91 -1.05
C HIS A 95 -1.19 -2.01 -2.28
N ARG A 96 -0.31 -2.23 -3.27
CA ARG A 96 -0.24 -1.42 -4.51
C ARG A 96 -1.58 -1.20 -5.18
N ALA A 97 -2.43 -2.23 -5.30
CA ALA A 97 -3.70 -2.11 -6.00
C ALA A 97 -4.71 -1.21 -5.27
N THR A 98 -4.80 -1.29 -3.94
CA THR A 98 -5.74 -0.46 -3.17
C THR A 98 -5.20 0.96 -3.04
N MET A 99 -3.89 1.12 -2.85
CA MET A 99 -3.25 2.43 -2.84
C MET A 99 -3.32 3.11 -4.21
N PHE A 100 -3.25 2.35 -5.30
CA PHE A 100 -3.50 2.85 -6.65
C PHE A 100 -4.96 3.28 -6.88
N LEU A 101 -5.92 2.87 -6.06
CA LEU A 101 -7.28 3.38 -6.19
C LEU A 101 -7.45 4.67 -5.36
N PHE A 102 -6.94 4.67 -4.13
CA PHE A 102 -7.28 5.69 -3.15
C PHE A 102 -6.23 6.78 -2.96
N CYS A 103 -4.97 6.46 -3.20
CA CYS A 103 -3.79 7.27 -2.90
C CYS A 103 -2.87 7.37 -4.12
N ARG A 104 -3.47 7.52 -5.32
CA ARG A 104 -2.75 7.54 -6.60
C ARG A 104 -1.64 8.56 -6.62
N LYS A 105 -1.91 9.78 -6.16
CA LYS A 105 -0.95 10.89 -6.19
C LYS A 105 0.17 10.65 -5.19
N THR A 106 -0.17 10.37 -3.94
CA THR A 106 0.85 10.17 -2.90
C THR A 106 1.78 9.00 -3.25
N CYS A 107 1.23 7.84 -3.65
CA CYS A 107 2.05 6.65 -3.88
C CYS A 107 2.83 6.65 -5.21
N LEU A 108 2.38 7.37 -6.25
CA LEU A 108 3.05 7.37 -7.56
C LEU A 108 3.84 8.63 -7.87
N CYS A 109 3.42 9.80 -7.37
CA CYS A 109 4.02 11.09 -7.72
C CYS A 109 4.97 11.61 -6.64
N VAL A 110 4.53 11.59 -5.37
CA VAL A 110 5.31 12.13 -4.24
C VAL A 110 6.23 11.05 -3.66
N GLY A 111 5.69 9.85 -3.49
CA GLY A 111 6.34 8.76 -2.78
C GLY A 111 6.15 8.88 -1.26
N PRO A 112 6.49 7.82 -0.51
CA PRO A 112 6.54 7.90 0.95
C PRO A 112 7.56 8.96 1.36
N PRO A 113 7.27 9.79 2.38
CA PRO A 113 8.26 10.72 2.89
C PRO A 113 9.46 9.91 3.38
N GLN A 114 10.65 10.31 2.92
CA GLN A 114 11.88 9.76 3.45
C GLN A 114 12.05 10.36 4.84
N ASP A 115 11.63 9.62 5.86
CA ASP A 115 12.13 9.86 7.19
C ASP A 115 13.63 9.57 7.11
N ASP A 116 14.46 10.59 7.26
CA ASP A 116 15.93 10.48 7.28
C ASP A 116 16.35 9.62 8.48
N ASP A 117 16.15 8.31 8.39
CA ASP A 117 16.54 7.28 9.35
C ASP A 117 18.05 7.00 9.25
N ASP A 118 18.86 8.06 9.16
CA ASP A 118 20.32 8.02 9.26
C ASP A 118 20.77 8.34 10.69
N SER A 119 20.27 7.58 11.67
CA SER A 119 20.83 7.68 13.04
C SER A 119 20.86 6.38 13.83
N THR A 120 20.09 5.36 13.48
CA THR A 120 20.04 4.11 14.27
C THR A 120 21.19 3.13 13.98
N GLU A 121 21.94 3.29 12.89
CA GLU A 121 23.13 2.45 12.63
C GLU A 121 24.33 2.85 13.53
N SER A 122 24.41 4.10 13.99
CA SER A 122 25.50 4.56 14.86
C SER A 122 25.40 4.02 16.31
N ASP A 123 24.18 3.78 16.78
CA ASP A 123 23.91 3.37 18.16
C ASP A 123 24.14 1.87 18.39
N ASP A 124 23.88 1.01 17.40
CA ASP A 124 24.08 -0.43 17.56
C ASP A 124 25.57 -0.80 17.60
N GLU A 125 26.42 -0.12 16.82
CA GLU A 125 27.88 -0.30 16.91
C GLU A 125 28.43 0.19 18.27
N THR A 126 27.90 1.28 18.82
CA THR A 126 28.26 1.76 20.16
C THR A 126 27.85 0.75 21.24
N ARG A 127 26.66 0.15 21.12
CA ARG A 127 26.18 -0.92 22.02
C ARG A 127 27.06 -2.17 21.93
N ARG A 128 27.45 -2.58 20.72
CA ARG A 128 28.39 -3.70 20.49
C ARG A 128 29.77 -3.43 21.10
N ARG A 129 30.32 -2.23 20.93
CA ARG A 129 31.60 -1.80 21.55
C ARG A 129 31.53 -1.83 23.08
N ARG A 130 30.43 -1.35 23.68
CA ARG A 130 30.22 -1.40 25.13
C ARG A 130 30.15 -2.84 25.65
N ARG A 131 29.48 -3.75 24.93
CA ARG A 131 29.44 -5.19 25.28
C ARG A 131 30.84 -5.82 25.24
N ARG A 132 31.64 -5.54 24.20
CA ARG A 132 33.04 -6.03 24.10
C ARG A 132 33.93 -5.52 25.23
N ARG A 133 33.79 -4.24 25.64
CA ARG A 133 34.55 -3.69 26.78
C ARG A 133 34.16 -4.35 28.12
N ARG A 134 32.87 -4.62 28.34
CA ARG A 134 32.38 -5.28 29.56
C ARG A 134 32.85 -6.74 29.66
N SER A 135 32.80 -7.50 28.56
CA SER A 135 33.29 -8.89 28.55
C SER A 135 34.80 -8.97 28.78
N ALA A 136 35.58 -8.08 28.17
CA ALA A 136 37.02 -8.00 28.42
C ALA A 136 37.36 -7.63 29.88
N ALA A 137 36.60 -6.72 30.49
CA ALA A 137 36.77 -6.39 31.91
C ALA A 137 36.42 -7.57 32.84
N ALA A 138 35.36 -8.31 32.55
CA ALA A 138 34.97 -9.50 33.31
C ALA A 138 36.04 -10.60 33.26
N LEU A 139 36.61 -10.86 32.08
CA LEU A 139 37.72 -11.81 31.90
C LEU A 139 38.98 -11.38 32.66
N LYS A 140 39.31 -10.09 32.66
CA LYS A 140 40.45 -9.55 33.43
C LYS A 140 40.23 -9.73 34.94
N SER A 141 39.03 -9.45 35.44
CA SER A 141 38.66 -9.65 36.84
C SER A 141 38.80 -11.12 37.26
N PHE A 142 38.24 -12.04 36.47
CA PHE A 142 38.32 -13.47 36.72
C PHE A 142 39.77 -13.98 36.75
N LYS A 143 40.59 -13.56 35.79
CA LYS A 143 42.01 -13.96 35.71
C LYS A 143 42.83 -13.45 36.90
N SER A 144 42.49 -12.27 37.43
CA SER A 144 43.11 -11.72 38.65
C SER A 144 42.74 -12.56 39.88
N HIS A 145 41.44 -12.84 40.05
CA HIS A 145 40.95 -13.64 41.17
C HIS A 145 41.55 -15.06 41.17
N TYR A 146 41.68 -15.68 39.99
CA TYR A 146 42.30 -17.00 39.85
C TYR A 146 43.77 -17.00 40.26
N LYS A 147 44.54 -15.97 39.89
CA LYS A 147 45.96 -15.87 40.30
C LYS A 147 46.13 -15.76 41.81
N ASN A 148 45.24 -15.06 42.51
CA ASN A 148 45.33 -14.94 43.98
C ASN A 148 45.01 -16.24 44.73
N TYR A 149 44.32 -17.19 44.10
CA TYR A 149 43.95 -18.45 44.74
C TYR A 149 44.98 -19.57 44.53
N TYR A 150 45.85 -19.46 43.54
CA TYR A 150 46.77 -20.52 43.10
C TYR A 150 48.25 -20.07 43.06
N ALA A 151 48.58 -18.95 43.69
CA ALA A 151 49.94 -18.46 43.90
C ALA A 151 50.27 -18.53 45.39
#